data_AF-A0A2E1TNC7-F1
#
_entry.id   AF-A0A2E1TNC7-F1
#
_cell.length_a   1.000
_cell.length_b   1.000
_cell.length_c   1.000
_cell.angle_alpha   90.00
_cell.angle_beta   90.00
_cell.angle_gamma   90.00
#
_symmetry.space_group_name_H-M   'P 1'
#
loop_
_entity.id
_entity.type
_entity.pdbx_description
1 polymer ?
#
loop_
_entity_poly.entity_id
_entity_poly.type
_entity_poly.pdbx_seq_one_letter_code
_entity_poly.pdbx_strand_id
1 'polypeptide(L)'
;MNKILKICSFSIILLLSNISFGSETHIVKMLNNSDQGSMVFEPAFIKINKGDSITFEMTDAGHNAVTVVGPAGSEPFDTKYKPSTTVKFDVNGLYFYKCAPHAMMAMAGLIQVSDANNKDEMIKAIEKFEGTVMMPNVKTRMSDLLNANVK
;
A
#
# COMPACT_ATOMS: atom_id res chain seq x y z
N MET A 1 -5.58 66.42 34.13
CA MET A 1 -4.49 65.46 34.35
C MET A 1 -4.90 64.07 33.87
N ASN A 2 -4.35 63.72 32.72
CA ASN A 2 -4.13 62.41 32.06
C ASN A 2 -4.88 61.17 32.56
N LYS A 3 -5.63 60.52 31.65
CA LYS A 3 -5.77 59.06 31.63
C LYS A 3 -5.27 58.53 30.30
N ILE A 4 -4.06 57.99 30.33
CA ILE A 4 -3.37 57.36 29.22
C ILE A 4 -4.07 56.03 28.91
N LEU A 5 -4.65 55.93 27.72
CA LEU A 5 -5.23 54.71 27.19
C LEU A 5 -4.08 53.81 26.71
N LYS A 6 -3.73 52.80 27.51
CA LYS A 6 -2.75 51.77 27.13
C LYS A 6 -3.41 50.79 26.15
N ILE A 7 -3.08 50.91 24.88
CA ILE A 7 -3.37 49.88 23.86
C ILE A 7 -2.36 48.75 24.08
N CYS A 8 -2.79 47.65 24.70
CA CYS A 8 -2.02 46.43 24.75
C CYS A 8 -2.01 45.80 23.35
N SER A 9 -0.87 45.91 22.66
CA SER A 9 -0.59 45.18 21.43
C SER A 9 -0.52 43.69 21.76
N PHE A 10 -1.54 42.93 21.35
CA PHE A 10 -1.55 41.48 21.47
C PHE A 10 -0.82 40.90 20.26
N SER A 11 0.50 40.71 20.37
CA SER A 11 1.28 40.02 19.35
C SER A 11 0.88 38.54 19.31
N ILE A 12 0.07 38.16 18.33
CA ILE A 12 -0.17 36.76 17.97
C ILE A 12 1.14 36.20 17.40
N ILE A 13 1.80 35.34 18.16
CA ILE A 13 2.94 34.55 17.68
C ILE A 13 2.34 33.34 16.95
N LEU A 14 2.37 33.39 15.62
CA LEU A 14 2.00 32.27 14.77
C LEU A 14 3.12 31.21 14.87
N LEU A 15 2.92 30.21 15.73
CA LEU A 15 3.75 29.00 15.79
C LEU A 15 3.56 28.23 14.48
N LEU A 16 4.47 28.45 13.53
CA LEU A 16 4.64 27.57 12.37
C LEU A 16 5.20 26.25 12.89
N SER A 17 4.33 25.28 13.12
CA SER A 17 4.73 23.90 13.34
C SER A 17 5.38 23.38 12.05
N ASN A 18 6.68 23.09 12.11
CA ASN A 18 7.36 22.32 11.09
C ASN A 18 6.79 20.90 11.12
N ILE A 19 5.75 20.62 10.31
CA ILE A 19 5.28 19.26 10.09
C ILE A 19 6.35 18.55 9.26
N SER A 20 7.27 17.88 9.93
CA SER A 20 8.22 16.99 9.28
C SER A 20 7.45 15.73 8.85
N PHE A 21 7.08 15.64 7.58
CA PHE A 21 6.65 14.37 6.99
C PHE A 21 7.87 13.46 6.90
N GLY A 22 8.09 12.66 7.95
CA GLY A 22 9.06 11.56 7.90
C GLY A 22 8.54 10.43 7.01
N SER A 23 9.46 9.74 6.33
CA SER A 23 9.15 8.48 5.66
C SER A 23 8.77 7.44 6.72
N GLU A 24 7.59 6.85 6.60
CA GLU A 24 7.13 5.77 7.48
C GLU A 24 7.46 4.40 6.89
N THR A 25 7.66 3.40 7.75
CA THR A 25 7.77 2.01 7.33
C THR A 25 6.57 1.23 7.85
N HIS A 26 5.81 0.68 6.91
CA HIS A 26 4.64 -0.15 7.17
C HIS A 26 5.01 -1.63 7.11
N ILE A 27 4.15 -2.51 7.64
CA ILE A 27 4.35 -3.96 7.61
C ILE A 27 3.22 -4.61 6.82
N VAL A 28 3.58 -5.52 5.92
CA VAL A 28 2.65 -6.45 5.26
C VAL A 28 3.13 -7.87 5.56
N LYS A 29 2.30 -8.64 6.27
CA LYS A 29 2.57 -10.04 6.58
C LYS A 29 2.18 -10.94 5.42
N MET A 30 2.92 -12.02 5.23
CA MET A 30 2.63 -13.08 4.28
C MET A 30 2.23 -14.33 5.04
N LEU A 31 0.98 -14.75 4.89
CA LEU A 31 0.34 -15.73 5.78
C LEU A 31 -0.28 -16.87 4.98
N ASN A 32 -0.21 -18.08 5.55
CA ASN A 32 -0.96 -19.24 5.09
C ASN A 32 -2.45 -19.06 5.31
N ASN A 33 -2.85 -18.46 6.45
CA ASN A 33 -4.23 -18.25 6.84
C ASN A 33 -4.41 -16.95 7.63
N SER A 34 -5.58 -16.33 7.50
CA SER A 34 -6.07 -15.21 8.29
C SER A 34 -7.59 -15.26 8.37
N ASP A 35 -8.20 -14.29 9.05
CA ASP A 35 -9.65 -14.08 9.03
C ASP A 35 -10.18 -13.71 7.63
N GLN A 36 -9.30 -13.28 6.71
CA GLN A 36 -9.63 -12.98 5.31
C GLN A 36 -9.46 -14.20 4.38
N GLY A 37 -9.16 -15.37 4.95
CA GLY A 37 -9.02 -16.65 4.25
C GLY A 37 -7.57 -17.10 4.11
N SER A 38 -7.35 -18.08 3.22
CA SER A 38 -6.05 -18.69 2.99
C SER A 38 -5.21 -17.93 1.96
N MET A 39 -3.88 -18.08 2.09
CA MET A 39 -2.84 -17.51 1.25
C MET A 39 -3.07 -16.02 1.01
N VAL A 40 -2.74 -15.20 2.01
CA VAL A 40 -3.06 -13.78 2.02
C VAL A 40 -1.86 -12.90 2.38
N PHE A 41 -1.91 -11.66 1.91
CA PHE A 41 -1.16 -10.57 2.48
C PHE A 41 -2.02 -9.87 3.54
N GLU A 42 -1.43 -9.48 4.68
CA GLU A 42 -2.13 -8.73 5.73
C GLU A 42 -1.35 -7.46 6.11
N PRO A 43 -1.90 -6.26 5.84
CA PRO A 43 -3.13 -6.03 5.08
C PRO A 43 -2.97 -6.33 3.58
N ALA A 44 -4.06 -6.75 2.92
CA ALA A 44 -4.05 -7.01 1.47
C ALA A 44 -4.10 -5.72 0.64
N PHE A 45 -4.69 -4.65 1.20
CA PHE A 45 -4.65 -3.29 0.65
C PHE A 45 -4.01 -2.36 1.67
N ILE A 46 -3.07 -1.53 1.22
CA ILE A 46 -2.50 -0.48 2.05
C ILE A 46 -2.35 0.82 1.26
N LYS A 47 -2.74 1.93 1.88
CA LYS A 47 -2.49 3.27 1.36
C LYS A 47 -1.35 3.89 2.14
N ILE A 48 -0.31 4.35 1.45
CA ILE A 48 0.91 4.94 2.01
C ILE A 48 1.21 6.28 1.34
N ASN A 49 2.12 7.06 1.94
CA ASN A 49 2.61 8.29 1.33
C ASN A 49 3.79 8.01 0.39
N LYS A 50 3.99 8.88 -0.61
CA LYS A 50 5.23 8.88 -1.39
C LYS A 50 6.44 9.00 -0.46
N GLY A 51 7.41 8.11 -0.65
CA GLY A 51 8.63 8.05 0.13
C GLY A 51 8.56 7.04 1.28
N ASP A 52 7.38 6.54 1.63
CA ASP A 52 7.23 5.46 2.63
C ASP A 52 7.81 4.14 2.11
N SER A 53 8.02 3.22 3.04
CA SER A 53 8.45 1.86 2.75
C SER A 53 7.45 0.83 3.28
N ILE A 54 7.45 -0.35 2.68
CA ILE A 54 6.74 -1.53 3.20
C ILE A 54 7.76 -2.62 3.45
N THR A 55 7.74 -3.15 4.66
CA THR A 55 8.43 -4.39 5.03
C THR A 55 7.47 -5.55 4.81
N PHE A 56 7.78 -6.39 3.82
CA PHE A 56 7.09 -7.66 3.61
C PHE A 56 7.69 -8.69 4.54
N GLU A 57 6.91 -9.15 5.52
CA GLU A 57 7.33 -10.13 6.53
C GLU A 57 6.80 -11.52 6.16
N MET A 58 7.71 -12.47 5.96
CA MET A 58 7.36 -13.88 5.73
C MET A 58 7.02 -14.55 7.06
N THR A 59 5.88 -14.14 7.64
CA THR A 59 5.40 -14.67 8.93
C THR A 59 5.18 -16.18 8.84
N ASP A 60 4.62 -16.66 7.73
CA ASP A 60 4.61 -18.07 7.37
C ASP A 60 5.59 -18.36 6.23
N ALA A 61 6.31 -19.48 6.30
CA ALA A 61 7.35 -19.81 5.32
C ALA A 61 6.77 -20.16 3.94
N GLY A 62 7.51 -19.83 2.88
CA GLY A 62 7.18 -20.20 1.50
C GLY A 62 6.50 -19.09 0.68
N HIS A 63 6.53 -17.86 1.17
CA HIS A 63 5.92 -16.72 0.50
C HIS A 63 6.99 -15.74 -0.03
N ASN A 64 6.66 -15.08 -1.14
CA ASN A 64 7.33 -13.85 -1.58
C ASN A 64 6.27 -12.82 -1.98
N ALA A 65 6.70 -11.58 -2.19
CA ALA A 65 5.93 -10.56 -2.87
C ALA A 65 6.68 -10.12 -4.13
N VAL A 66 6.02 -10.21 -5.29
CA VAL A 66 6.57 -9.82 -6.59
C VAL A 66 5.60 -8.92 -7.34
N THR A 67 6.12 -7.84 -7.91
CA THR A 67 5.34 -6.91 -8.73
C THR A 67 4.68 -7.62 -9.91
N VAL A 68 3.39 -7.36 -10.11
CA VAL A 68 2.64 -7.69 -11.33
C VAL A 68 2.62 -6.49 -12.25
N VAL A 69 2.23 -5.33 -11.73
CA VAL A 69 2.26 -4.04 -12.44
C VAL A 69 2.36 -2.90 -11.42
N GLY A 70 2.96 -1.77 -11.82
CA GLY A 70 3.04 -0.54 -11.04
C GLY A 70 2.83 0.69 -11.93
N PRO A 71 2.82 1.90 -11.36
CA PRO A 71 2.73 3.14 -12.13
C PRO A 71 3.96 3.31 -13.04
N ALA A 72 3.80 4.09 -14.11
CA ALA A 72 4.90 4.37 -15.03
C ALA A 72 6.09 5.02 -14.30
N GLY A 73 7.30 4.50 -14.54
CA GLY A 73 8.52 4.95 -13.88
C GLY A 73 8.77 4.36 -12.49
N SER A 74 7.91 3.45 -12.01
CA SER A 74 8.20 2.65 -10.82
C SER A 74 9.15 1.48 -11.12
N GLU A 75 10.01 1.16 -10.15
CA GLU A 75 10.87 -0.01 -10.20
C GLU A 75 10.11 -1.26 -9.73
N PRO A 76 10.19 -2.39 -10.47
CA PRO A 76 9.63 -3.65 -9.99
C PRO A 76 10.43 -4.18 -8.80
N PHE A 77 9.75 -4.89 -7.90
CA PHE A 77 10.38 -5.56 -6.77
C PHE A 77 10.05 -7.06 -6.74
N ASP A 78 10.94 -7.81 -6.09
CA ASP A 78 10.73 -9.20 -5.70
C ASP A 78 11.47 -9.39 -4.37
N THR A 79 10.73 -9.66 -3.31
CA THR A 79 11.32 -9.87 -1.97
C THR A 79 12.27 -11.06 -1.95
N LYS A 80 12.14 -11.95 -2.94
CA LYS A 80 12.63 -13.32 -2.89
C LYS A 80 12.04 -14.00 -1.64
N TYR A 81 12.25 -15.29 -1.46
CA TYR A 81 11.75 -16.02 -0.28
C TYR A 81 12.55 -15.69 1.00
N LYS A 82 12.88 -14.40 1.20
CA LYS A 82 13.60 -13.91 2.36
C LYS A 82 12.63 -13.75 3.54
N PRO A 83 13.10 -13.96 4.80
CA PRO A 83 12.27 -13.74 5.99
C PRO A 83 11.63 -12.36 6.06
N SER A 84 12.33 -11.34 5.57
CA SER A 84 11.82 -9.98 5.49
C SER A 84 12.52 -9.22 4.36
N THR A 85 11.80 -8.33 3.68
CA THR A 85 12.38 -7.37 2.73
C THR A 85 11.61 -6.06 2.77
N THR A 86 12.34 -4.96 2.94
CA THR A 86 11.79 -3.60 2.90
C THR A 86 11.93 -3.02 1.50
N VAL A 87 10.84 -2.52 0.95
CA VAL A 87 10.76 -1.88 -0.37
C VAL A 87 10.29 -0.44 -0.17
N LYS A 88 10.98 0.52 -0.80
CA LYS A 88 10.62 1.93 -0.78
C LYS A 88 9.75 2.29 -1.97
N PHE A 89 8.75 3.14 -1.77
CA PHE A 89 7.77 3.51 -2.80
C PHE A 89 7.79 5.02 -3.07
N ASP A 90 8.45 5.42 -4.17
CA ASP A 90 8.68 6.84 -4.51
C ASP A 90 7.80 7.37 -5.67
N VAL A 91 7.00 6.52 -6.30
CA VAL A 91 6.14 6.90 -7.43
C VAL A 91 4.66 6.74 -7.06
N ASN A 92 3.89 7.81 -7.23
CA ASN A 92 2.44 7.84 -6.97
C ASN A 92 1.71 6.87 -7.89
N GLY A 93 0.64 6.25 -7.38
CA GLY A 93 -0.20 5.33 -8.12
C GLY A 93 -0.44 4.02 -7.38
N LEU A 94 -1.13 3.11 -8.07
CA LEU A 94 -1.45 1.78 -7.62
C LEU A 94 -0.36 0.79 -8.07
N TYR A 95 0.08 -0.04 -7.14
CA TYR A 95 0.94 -1.18 -7.37
C TYR A 95 0.14 -2.44 -7.09
N PHE A 96 0.25 -3.41 -8.00
CA PHE A 96 -0.31 -4.74 -7.84
C PHE A 96 0.81 -5.74 -7.79
N TYR A 97 0.78 -6.58 -6.77
CA TYR A 97 1.79 -7.57 -6.51
C TYR A 97 1.14 -8.88 -6.09
N LYS A 98 1.88 -9.97 -6.25
CA LYS A 98 1.41 -11.31 -5.93
C LYS A 98 2.47 -12.11 -5.19
N CYS A 99 2.04 -13.20 -4.56
CA CYS A 99 2.91 -14.29 -4.21
C CYS A 99 3.05 -15.22 -5.42
N ALA A 100 4.27 -15.49 -5.86
CA ALA A 100 4.50 -16.28 -7.07
C ALA A 100 3.94 -17.72 -6.98
N PRO A 101 4.25 -18.52 -5.94
CA PRO A 101 3.77 -19.90 -5.84
C PRO A 101 2.25 -19.99 -5.57
N HIS A 102 1.64 -18.95 -5.00
CA HIS A 102 0.23 -18.96 -4.59
C HIS A 102 -0.66 -18.05 -5.45
N ALA A 103 -0.18 -17.64 -6.62
CA ALA A 103 -0.91 -16.75 -7.54
C ALA A 103 -2.27 -17.33 -7.95
N MET A 104 -2.32 -18.63 -8.25
CA MET A 104 -3.55 -19.34 -8.66
C MET A 104 -4.57 -19.48 -7.52
N MET A 105 -4.15 -19.19 -6.29
CA MET A 105 -4.97 -19.15 -5.08
C MET A 105 -5.36 -17.70 -4.69
N ALA A 106 -5.16 -16.73 -5.60
CA ALA A 106 -5.42 -15.31 -5.37
C ALA A 106 -4.64 -14.69 -4.20
N MET A 107 -3.41 -15.16 -3.93
CA MET A 107 -2.51 -14.48 -2.99
C MET A 107 -1.87 -13.27 -3.68
N ALA A 108 -2.55 -12.14 -3.59
CA ALA A 108 -2.13 -10.88 -4.17
C ALA A 108 -2.59 -9.71 -3.31
N GLY A 109 -2.04 -8.52 -3.57
CA GLY A 109 -2.33 -7.32 -2.82
C GLY A 109 -2.14 -6.05 -3.64
N LEU A 110 -2.66 -4.95 -3.10
CA LEU A 110 -2.65 -3.62 -3.70
C LEU A 110 -1.99 -2.61 -2.77
N ILE A 111 -1.14 -1.76 -3.32
CA ILE A 111 -0.57 -0.61 -2.60
C ILE A 111 -1.00 0.64 -3.35
N GLN A 112 -1.59 1.60 -2.64
CA GLN A 112 -1.84 2.94 -3.16
C GLN A 112 -0.82 3.91 -2.58
N VAL A 113 0.03 4.47 -3.44
CA VAL A 113 0.98 5.52 -3.06
C VAL A 113 0.36 6.88 -3.36
N SER A 114 -0.06 7.59 -2.32
CA SER A 114 -0.75 8.88 -2.40
C SER A 114 -2.05 8.83 -3.24
N ASP A 115 -1.98 9.06 -4.55
CA ASP A 115 -3.12 9.05 -5.47
C ASP A 115 -3.14 7.76 -6.35
N ALA A 116 -4.24 7.53 -7.06
CA ALA A 116 -4.48 6.34 -7.87
C ALA A 116 -4.55 6.69 -9.36
N ASN A 117 -3.50 7.33 -9.89
CA ASN A 117 -3.45 7.87 -11.24
C ASN A 117 -3.48 6.85 -12.40
N ASN A 118 -3.36 5.55 -12.10
CA ASN A 118 -3.27 4.44 -13.07
C ASN A 118 -4.36 3.38 -12.84
N LYS A 119 -5.57 3.82 -12.46
CA LYS A 119 -6.69 2.93 -12.10
C LYS A 119 -7.14 2.04 -13.27
N ASP A 120 -7.18 2.58 -14.48
CA ASP A 120 -7.64 1.83 -15.66
C ASP A 120 -6.66 0.70 -16.06
N GLU A 121 -5.35 0.95 -15.96
CA GLU A 121 -4.33 -0.09 -16.11
C GLU A 121 -4.46 -1.15 -15.01
N MET A 122 -4.76 -0.71 -13.79
CA MET A 122 -4.91 -1.60 -12.64
C MET A 122 -6.09 -2.56 -12.80
N ILE A 123 -7.24 -2.07 -13.25
CA ILE A 123 -8.43 -2.90 -13.53
C ILE A 123 -8.09 -4.01 -14.53
N LYS A 124 -7.46 -3.66 -15.67
CA LYS A 124 -7.08 -4.64 -16.69
C LYS A 124 -6.10 -5.69 -16.17
N ALA A 125 -5.15 -5.28 -15.32
CA ALA A 125 -4.18 -6.20 -14.73
C ALA A 125 -4.84 -7.17 -13.75
N ILE A 126 -5.78 -6.67 -12.93
CA ILE A 126 -6.56 -7.48 -11.99
C ILE A 126 -7.43 -8.49 -12.74
N GLU A 127 -8.21 -8.05 -13.74
CA GLU A 127 -9.07 -8.94 -14.53
C GLU A 127 -8.26 -10.08 -15.17
N LYS A 128 -7.10 -9.76 -15.73
CA LYS A 128 -6.18 -10.76 -16.29
C LYS A 128 -5.68 -11.74 -15.22
N PHE A 129 -5.31 -11.25 -14.04
CA PHE A 129 -4.85 -12.10 -12.93
C PHE A 129 -5.97 -13.02 -12.43
N GLU A 130 -7.16 -12.49 -12.19
CA GLU A 130 -8.33 -13.22 -11.71
C GLU A 130 -8.80 -14.28 -12.71
N GLY A 131 -8.57 -14.05 -14.01
CA GLY A 131 -8.74 -15.08 -15.04
C GLY A 131 -7.86 -16.32 -14.86
N THR A 132 -6.77 -16.24 -14.09
CA THR A 132 -5.86 -17.38 -13.79
C THR A 132 -6.12 -18.04 -12.43
N VAL A 133 -6.97 -17.42 -11.60
CA VAL A 133 -7.31 -17.95 -10.27
C VAL A 133 -8.20 -19.17 -10.42
N MET A 134 -7.81 -20.28 -9.78
CA MET A 134 -8.52 -21.56 -9.86
C MET A 134 -9.50 -21.80 -8.71
N MET A 135 -9.38 -21.04 -7.62
CA MET A 135 -10.24 -21.16 -6.44
C MET A 135 -11.49 -20.27 -6.59
N PRO A 136 -12.70 -20.84 -6.73
CA PRO A 136 -13.90 -20.04 -7.03
C PRO A 136 -14.25 -19.01 -5.94
N ASN A 137 -14.02 -19.34 -4.67
CA ASN A 137 -14.37 -18.51 -3.52
C ASN A 137 -13.49 -17.26 -3.36
N VAL A 138 -12.38 -17.16 -4.10
CA VAL A 138 -11.45 -16.02 -4.03
C VAL A 138 -11.18 -15.43 -5.42
N LYS A 139 -12.00 -15.81 -6.41
CA LYS A 139 -11.77 -15.44 -7.81
C LYS A 139 -11.79 -13.93 -8.05
N THR A 140 -12.66 -13.21 -7.34
CA THR A 140 -12.84 -11.74 -7.44
C THR A 140 -12.14 -10.98 -6.33
N ARG A 141 -11.29 -11.65 -5.54
CA ARG A 141 -10.71 -11.06 -4.32
C ARG A 141 -10.00 -9.72 -4.59
N MET A 142 -9.33 -9.56 -5.74
CA MET A 142 -8.58 -8.34 -6.06
C MET A 142 -9.45 -7.24 -6.65
N SER A 143 -10.45 -7.58 -7.47
CA SER A 143 -11.43 -6.61 -7.97
C SER A 143 -12.32 -6.10 -6.84
N ASP A 144 -12.75 -6.97 -5.92
CA ASP A 144 -13.48 -6.60 -4.71
C ASP A 144 -12.64 -5.66 -3.82
N LEU A 145 -11.35 -5.97 -3.65
CA LEU A 145 -10.41 -5.16 -2.87
C LEU A 145 -10.19 -3.77 -3.50
N LEU A 146 -10.01 -3.69 -4.82
CA LEU A 146 -9.88 -2.42 -5.53
C LEU A 146 -11.14 -1.57 -5.37
N ASN A 147 -12.32 -2.15 -5.62
CA ASN A 147 -13.60 -1.44 -5.58
C ASN A 147 -13.94 -0.92 -4.18
N ALA A 148 -13.58 -1.67 -3.13
CA ALA A 148 -13.83 -1.27 -1.75
C ALA A 148 -12.94 -0.10 -1.28
N ASN A 149 -11.72 0.04 -1.82
CA ASN A 149 -10.71 0.94 -1.26
C ASN A 149 -10.32 2.11 -2.16
N VAL A 150 -10.42 1.94 -3.48
CA VAL A 150 -9.96 2.92 -4.47
C VAL A 150 -11.15 3.58 -5.14
N LYS A 151 -11.42 4.81 -4.72
CA LYS A 151 -12.43 5.69 -5.33
C LYS A 151 -11.94 6.23 -6.66
#